data_AF-A0A7W0UPC9-F1
#
_entry.id   AF-A0A7W0UPC9-F1
#
_cell.length_a   1.000
_cell.length_b   1.000
_cell.length_c   1.000
_cell.angle_alpha   90.00
_cell.angle_beta   90.00
_cell.angle_gamma   90.00
#
_symmetry.space_group_name_H-M   'P 1'
#
loop_
_entity.id
_entity.type
_entity.pdbx_description
1 polymer ?
#
loop_
_entity_poly.entity_id
_entity_poly.type
_entity_poly.pdbx_seq_one_letter_code
_entity_poly.pdbx_strand_id
1 'polypeptide(L)' 'MSVATQDYEMVIGGSWAESESGARLKATSPATGESLGTVPEGTREDAQRAIAAANAARREWASRSAFERAA' A
#
# COMPACT_ATOMS: atom_id res chain seq x y z
N MET A 1 22.50 -2.05 -15.36
CA MET A 1 21.23 -2.77 -15.19
C MET A 1 20.13 -1.72 -15.17
N SER A 2 19.23 -1.70 -16.15
CA SER A 2 18.04 -0.83 -16.07
C SER A 2 17.01 -1.52 -15.18
N VAL A 3 16.55 -0.85 -14.13
CA VAL A 3 15.39 -1.30 -13.36
C VAL A 3 14.16 -1.15 -14.26
N ALA A 4 13.33 -2.19 -14.37
CA ALA A 4 12.06 -2.10 -15.07
C ALA A 4 11.14 -1.12 -14.34
N THR A 5 10.65 -0.10 -15.04
CA THR A 5 9.65 0.84 -14.53
C THR A 5 8.31 0.12 -14.37
N GLN A 6 7.77 0.09 -13.15
CA GLN A 6 6.52 -0.62 -12.84
C GLN A 6 5.57 0.30 -12.08
N ASP A 7 4.30 0.30 -12.47
CA ASP A 7 3.24 0.97 -11.71
C ASP A 7 2.69 0.05 -10.63
N TYR A 8 2.50 0.60 -9.43
CA TYR A 8 1.99 -0.13 -8.27
C TYR A 8 0.64 0.43 -7.84
N GLU A 9 -0.10 -0.37 -7.07
CA GLU A 9 -1.34 0.02 -6.41
C GLU A 9 -1.13 0.06 -4.89
N MET A 10 -2.03 0.73 -4.17
CA MET A 10 -2.08 0.63 -2.72
C MET A 10 -2.77 -0.67 -2.31
N VAL A 11 -2.48 -1.17 -1.12
CA VAL A 11 -3.23 -2.29 -0.53
C VAL A 11 -4.07 -1.77 0.62
N ILE A 12 -5.39 -1.88 0.51
CA ILE A 12 -6.35 -1.47 1.54
C ILE A 12 -7.25 -2.67 1.85
N GLY A 13 -7.23 -3.14 3.09
CA GLY A 13 -8.06 -4.28 3.51
C GLY A 13 -7.75 -5.59 2.78
N GLY A 14 -6.51 -5.78 2.34
CA GLY A 14 -6.08 -6.98 1.60
C GLY A 14 -6.42 -6.98 0.11
N SER A 15 -6.94 -5.88 -0.44
CA SER A 15 -7.20 -5.71 -1.87
C SER A 15 -6.34 -4.61 -2.47
N TRP A 16 -5.93 -4.78 -3.73
CA TRP A 16 -5.30 -3.72 -4.52
C TRP A 16 -6.32 -2.61 -4.80
N ALA A 17 -5.87 -1.36 -4.65
CA ALA A 17 -6.70 -0.18 -4.77
C ALA A 17 -5.91 1.01 -5.33
N GLU A 18 -6.56 1.77 -6.19
CA GLU A 18 -6.14 3.12 -6.55
C GLU A 18 -6.48 4.12 -5.45
N SER A 19 -5.87 5.32 -5.55
CA SER A 19 -6.27 6.45 -4.71
C SER A 19 -7.69 6.88 -5.05
N GLU A 20 -8.45 7.28 -4.03
CA GLU A 20 -9.77 7.89 -4.21
C GLU A 20 -9.71 9.12 -5.14
N SER A 21 -8.62 9.89 -5.09
CA SER A 21 -8.41 11.05 -5.97
C SER A 21 -7.99 10.69 -7.39
N GLY A 22 -7.56 9.45 -7.64
CA GLY A 22 -6.88 9.04 -8.87
C GLY A 22 -5.49 9.65 -9.08
N ALA A 23 -4.99 10.48 -8.16
CA ALA A 23 -3.67 11.07 -8.25
C ALA A 23 -2.57 10.01 -8.04
N ARG A 24 -1.44 10.22 -8.71
CA ARG A 24 -0.28 9.32 -8.66
C ARG A 24 1.01 10.12 -8.50
N LEU A 25 1.92 9.59 -7.70
CA LEU A 25 3.25 10.13 -7.47
C LEU A 25 4.29 9.33 -8.27
N LYS A 26 5.20 10.04 -8.94
CA LYS A 26 6.32 9.45 -9.65
C LYS A 26 7.45 9.11 -8.68
N ALA A 27 7.77 7.84 -8.54
CA ALA A 27 8.94 7.37 -7.81
C ALA A 27 10.20 7.55 -8.67
N THR A 28 11.21 8.23 -8.14
CA THR A 28 12.45 8.55 -8.86
C THR A 28 13.65 8.10 -8.05
N SER A 29 14.65 7.51 -8.73
CA SER A 29 15.91 7.11 -8.11
C SER A 29 16.67 8.34 -7.61
N PRO A 30 16.99 8.45 -6.31
CA PRO A 30 17.77 9.58 -5.80
C PRO A 30 19.23 9.55 -6.29
N ALA A 31 19.72 8.38 -6.72
CA ALA A 31 21.10 8.21 -7.19
C ALA A 31 21.27 8.54 -8.68
N THR A 32 20.25 8.29 -9.50
CA THR A 32 20.34 8.41 -10.97
C THR A 32 19.36 9.40 -11.58
N GLY A 33 18.33 9.82 -10.84
CA GLY A 33 17.24 10.65 -11.37
C GLY A 33 16.27 9.89 -12.30
N GLU A 34 16.47 8.59 -12.50
CA GLU A 34 15.63 7.78 -13.38
C GLU A 34 14.29 7.43 -12.73
N SER A 35 13.27 7.25 -13.57
CA SER A 35 11.92 6.85 -13.13
C SER A 35 11.90 5.38 -12.70
N LEU A 36 11.45 5.12 -11.47
CA LEU A 36 11.23 3.78 -10.94
C LEU A 36 9.79 3.29 -11.20
N GLY A 37 8.86 4.21 -11.44
CA GLY A 37 7.45 3.89 -11.65
C GLY A 37 6.53 4.94 -11.04
N THR A 38 5.24 4.63 -10.96
CA THR A 38 4.27 5.45 -10.24
C THR A 38 3.57 4.66 -9.14
N VAL A 39 3.20 5.36 -8.07
CA VAL A 39 2.39 4.86 -6.96
C VAL A 39 1.18 5.77 -6.77
N PRO A 40 0.03 5.31 -6.25
CA PRO A 40 -1.08 6.20 -5.97
C PRO A 40 -0.72 7.18 -4.85
N GLU A 41 -1.16 8.42 -5.00
CA GLU A 41 -1.00 9.45 -3.97
C GLU A 41 -2.20 9.39 -3.01
N GLY A 42 -2.04 8.60 -1.94
CA GLY A 42 -3.13 8.34 -1.00
C GLY A 42 -3.70 9.60 -0.35
N THR A 43 -5.02 9.69 -0.29
CA THR A 43 -5.76 10.77 0.36
C THR A 43 -6.03 10.50 1.84
N ARG A 44 -6.64 11.47 2.52
CA ARG A 44 -7.16 11.29 3.89
C ARG A 44 -8.22 10.18 3.93
N GLU A 45 -9.06 10.11 2.92
CA GLU A 45 -10.15 9.16 2.76
C GLU A 45 -9.58 7.75 2.57
N ASP A 46 -8.53 7.61 1.74
CA ASP A 46 -7.79 6.35 1.60
C ASP A 46 -7.22 5.87 2.94
N ALA A 47 -6.63 6.78 3.71
CA ALA A 47 -6.12 6.46 5.04
C ALA A 47 -7.25 6.05 6.00
N GLN A 48 -8.41 6.71 5.96
CA GLN A 48 -9.59 6.32 6.76
C GLN A 48 -10.10 4.93 6.37
N ARG A 49 -10.17 4.60 5.08
CA ARG A 49 -10.53 3.25 4.60
C ARG A 49 -9.56 2.19 5.14
N ALA A 50 -8.26 2.47 5.10
CA ALA A 50 -7.23 1.59 5.64
C ALA A 50 -7.37 1.39 7.15
N ILE A 51 -7.60 2.46 7.92
CA ILE A 51 -7.83 2.39 9.37
C ILE A 51 -9.09 1.59 9.69
N ALA A 52 -10.18 1.81 8.96
CA ALA A 52 -11.43 1.07 9.16
C ALA A 52 -11.23 -0.44 8.92
N ALA A 53 -10.55 -0.81 7.82
CA ALA A 53 -10.24 -2.20 7.52
C ALA A 53 -9.33 -2.85 8.59
N ALA A 54 -8.29 -2.13 9.03
CA ALA A 54 -7.41 -2.59 10.09
C ALA A 54 -8.17 -2.81 11.41
N ASN A 55 -9.07 -1.89 11.78
CA ASN A 55 -9.89 -2.01 12.99
C ASN A 55 -10.85 -3.20 12.93
N ALA A 56 -11.43 -3.48 11.76
CA ALA A 56 -12.29 -4.65 11.55
C ALA A 56 -11.52 -5.96 11.76
N ALA A 57 -10.30 -6.07 11.21
CA ALA A 57 -9.46 -7.27 11.34
C ALA A 57 -8.80 -7.40 12.73
N ARG A 58 -8.67 -6.31 13.49
CA ARG A 58 -7.86 -6.24 14.72
C ARG A 58 -8.21 -7.30 15.76
N ARG A 59 -9.50 -7.54 16.01
CA ARG A 59 -9.93 -8.46 17.09
C ARG A 59 -9.58 -9.90 16.77
N GLU A 60 -9.85 -10.34 15.55
CA GLU A 60 -9.52 -11.70 15.10
C GLU A 60 -7.99 -11.90 15.14
N TRP A 61 -7.23 -10.98 14.55
CA TRP A 61 -5.77 -11.08 14.51
C TRP A 61 -5.14 -11.10 15.92
N ALA A 62 -5.66 -10.28 16.84
CA ALA A 62 -5.19 -10.23 18.22
C ALA A 62 -5.46 -11.53 19.00
N SER A 63 -6.49 -12.30 18.62
CA SER A 63 -6.82 -13.57 19.28
C SER A 63 -5.94 -14.74 18.86
N ARG A 64 -5.19 -14.61 17.76
CA ARG A 64 -4.31 -15.69 17.26
C ARG A 64 -3.15 -15.96 18.22
N SER A 65 -2.72 -17.21 18.29
CA SER A 65 -1.54 -17.65 19.04
C SER A 65 -0.24 -17.20 18.36
N ALA A 66 0.90 -17.34 19.06
CA ALA A 66 2.21 -17.05 18.47
C ALA A 66 2.53 -17.98 17.28
N PHE A 67 2.15 -19.26 17.36
CA PHE A 67 2.37 -20.22 16.28
C PHE A 67 1.53 -19.90 15.04
N GLU A 68 0.25 -19.53 15.21
CA GLU A 68 -0.63 -19.16 14.10
C GLU A 68 -0.22 -17.86 13.40
N ARG A 69 0.48 -16.94 14.08
CA ARG A 69 1.04 -15.73 13.46
C ARG A 69 2.40 -15.96 12.78
N ALA A 70 3.09 -17.04 13.13
CA ALA A 70 4.43 -17.37 12.61
C ALA A 70 4.40 -18.35 11.43
N ALA A 71 3.27 -19.03 11.20
CA ALA A 71 3.02 -19.90 10.06
C ALA A 71 2.84 -19.09 8.77
#